data_AF-A0A4Q2ZC21-F1
#
_entry.id   AF-A0A4Q2ZC21-F1
#
_cell.length_a   1.000
_cell.length_b   1.000
_cell.length_c   1.000
_cell.angle_alpha   90.00
_cell.angle_beta   90.00
_cell.angle_gamma   90.00
#
_symmetry.space_group_name_H-M   'P 1'
#
loop_
_entity.id
_entity.type
_entity.pdbx_description
1 polymer ?
#
loop_
_entity_poly.entity_id
_entity_poly.type
_entity_poly.pdbx_seq_one_letter_code
_entity_poly.pdbx_strand_id
1 'polypeptide(L)'
;MKTEWIDGLLDFTCSSEAAENSIHSESLHPISKDREMRIRFGYSLVVLVFVSFSTWVFLPYPSIDQRLVHPELRGVTSRDGIFIFTYSDGGTMGIKIKRSDGKIIELSISNSLDQGILEKGELYIGATHYLDPSARKIVHYGHSKFLVANLLGQFTAESPDVLEDIAILTKRPRDWIYFFFSRK
;
A
#
# COMPACT_ATOMS: atom_id res chain seq x y z
N MET A 1 40.59 -42.87 -34.08
CA MET A 1 41.20 -44.14 -34.52
C MET A 1 40.26 -45.26 -34.11
N LYS A 2 39.72 -46.00 -35.09
CA LYS A 2 38.96 -47.28 -35.02
C LYS A 2 37.64 -47.29 -34.21
N THR A 3 36.47 -47.23 -34.87
CA THR A 3 35.68 -48.28 -35.61
C THR A 3 34.91 -49.19 -34.69
N GLU A 4 33.68 -49.55 -35.14
CA GLU A 4 32.85 -50.76 -34.84
C GLU A 4 31.39 -50.39 -34.46
N TRP A 5 30.27 -50.87 -35.01
CA TRP A 5 29.86 -51.93 -35.98
C TRP A 5 28.53 -51.48 -36.66
N ILE A 6 28.41 -51.57 -37.99
CA ILE A 6 27.66 -52.58 -38.81
C ILE A 6 26.12 -52.47 -38.80
N ASP A 7 25.63 -52.03 -39.97
CA ASP A 7 24.56 -52.56 -40.83
C ASP A 7 23.41 -53.37 -40.23
N GLY A 8 22.21 -52.86 -40.49
CA GLY A 8 20.95 -53.60 -40.50
C GLY A 8 20.13 -53.23 -41.74
N LEU A 9 20.36 -53.98 -42.81
CA LEU A 9 19.46 -54.33 -43.91
C LEU A 9 18.71 -53.22 -44.69
N LEU A 10 19.22 -53.01 -45.89
CA LEU A 10 18.49 -52.97 -47.17
C LEU A 10 17.18 -53.78 -47.14
N ASP A 11 16.10 -53.22 -47.70
CA ASP A 11 15.62 -53.66 -49.02
C ASP A 11 14.40 -52.86 -49.51
N PHE A 12 14.41 -52.61 -50.82
CA PHE A 12 13.24 -52.60 -51.72
C PHE A 12 12.12 -51.56 -51.43
N THR A 13 11.81 -50.58 -52.28
CA THR A 13 11.74 -50.60 -53.74
C THR A 13 11.61 -49.16 -54.27
N CYS A 14 12.28 -48.92 -55.39
CA CYS A 14 11.88 -47.92 -56.36
C CYS A 14 10.69 -48.50 -57.15
N SER A 15 9.52 -47.85 -57.15
CA SER A 15 8.66 -47.79 -58.33
C SER A 15 7.46 -46.86 -58.14
N SER A 16 7.15 -46.16 -59.22
CA SER A 16 5.82 -45.66 -59.61
C SER A 16 5.36 -44.35 -58.96
N GLU A 17 5.57 -43.28 -59.73
CA GLU A 17 4.53 -42.37 -60.22
C GLU A 17 3.10 -42.55 -59.68
N ALA A 18 2.46 -41.38 -59.54
CA ALA A 18 1.02 -41.15 -59.39
C ALA A 18 0.43 -41.33 -57.98
N ALA A 19 0.69 -40.32 -57.13
CA ALA A 19 -0.29 -39.91 -56.14
C ALA A 19 -0.32 -38.37 -56.07
N GLU A 20 -0.79 -37.81 -57.17
CA GLU A 20 -1.53 -36.56 -57.21
C GLU A 20 -2.59 -36.60 -56.09
N ASN A 21 -2.43 -35.86 -55.00
CA ASN A 21 -3.53 -35.22 -54.27
C ASN A 21 -3.07 -34.48 -53.00
N SER A 22 -3.61 -33.26 -52.87
CA SER A 22 -3.72 -32.48 -51.65
C SER A 22 -2.42 -31.96 -51.05
N ILE A 23 -1.92 -30.90 -51.66
CA ILE A 23 -1.43 -29.76 -50.88
C ILE A 23 -2.64 -29.29 -50.06
N HIS A 24 -2.83 -29.87 -48.86
CA HIS A 24 -3.63 -29.24 -47.82
C HIS A 24 -2.81 -28.02 -47.37
N SER A 25 -3.04 -26.91 -48.06
CA SER A 25 -2.87 -25.59 -47.48
C SER A 25 -3.78 -25.53 -46.26
N GLU A 26 -3.26 -25.93 -45.10
CA GLU A 26 -3.86 -25.62 -43.81
C GLU A 26 -3.92 -24.10 -43.74
N SER A 27 -5.10 -23.58 -44.06
CA SER A 27 -5.43 -22.19 -43.94
C SER A 27 -5.13 -21.76 -42.51
N LEU A 28 -4.11 -20.92 -42.33
CA LEU A 28 -4.08 -20.01 -41.19
C LEU A 28 -5.41 -19.25 -41.24
N HIS A 29 -6.39 -19.72 -40.46
CA HIS A 29 -7.63 -19.00 -40.27
C HIS A 29 -7.24 -17.61 -39.76
N PRO A 30 -7.52 -16.52 -40.51
CA PRO A 30 -7.28 -15.20 -39.99
C PRO A 30 -8.13 -15.08 -38.72
N ILE A 31 -7.46 -14.87 -37.58
CA ILE A 31 -8.13 -14.51 -36.34
C ILE A 31 -9.06 -13.36 -36.70
N SER A 32 -10.38 -13.58 -36.60
CA SER A 32 -11.34 -12.58 -37.02
C SER A 32 -11.02 -11.27 -36.32
N LYS A 33 -11.08 -10.14 -37.05
CA LYS A 33 -10.75 -8.81 -36.50
C LYS A 33 -11.47 -8.51 -35.18
N ASP A 34 -12.64 -9.12 -34.96
CA ASP A 34 -13.40 -9.05 -33.71
C ASP A 34 -12.71 -9.74 -32.52
N ARG A 35 -12.05 -10.88 -32.73
CA ARG A 35 -11.31 -11.59 -31.67
C ARG A 35 -10.05 -10.81 -31.29
N GLU A 36 -9.38 -10.22 -32.27
CA GLU A 36 -8.22 -9.35 -32.05
C GLU A 36 -8.62 -8.06 -31.31
N MET A 37 -9.76 -7.43 -31.68
CA MET A 37 -10.31 -6.28 -30.97
C MET A 37 -10.67 -6.61 -29.50
N ARG A 38 -11.30 -7.76 -29.24
CA ARG A 38 -11.64 -8.19 -27.87
C ARG A 38 -10.39 -8.42 -27.00
N ILE A 39 -9.35 -9.02 -27.58
CA ILE A 39 -8.08 -9.26 -26.89
C ILE A 39 -7.39 -7.92 -26.58
N ARG A 40 -7.30 -7.01 -27.55
CA ARG A 40 -6.73 -5.67 -27.35
C ARG A 40 -7.51 -4.86 -26.31
N PHE A 41 -8.83 -4.94 -26.32
CA PHE A 41 -9.68 -4.30 -25.32
C PHE A 41 -9.47 -4.88 -23.92
N GLY A 42 -9.35 -6.20 -23.80
CA GLY A 42 -9.04 -6.88 -22.55
C GLY A 42 -7.71 -6.45 -21.95
N TYR A 43 -6.64 -6.42 -22.76
CA TYR A 43 -5.34 -5.93 -22.31
C TYR A 43 -5.39 -4.45 -21.91
N SER A 44 -6.08 -3.61 -22.68
CA SER A 44 -6.24 -2.19 -22.37
C SER A 44 -6.95 -1.97 -21.03
N LEU A 45 -7.99 -2.77 -20.74
CA LEU A 45 -8.71 -2.71 -19.47
C LEU A 45 -7.81 -3.12 -18.30
N VAL A 46 -7.05 -4.21 -18.43
CA VAL A 46 -6.12 -4.68 -17.40
C VAL A 46 -5.07 -3.62 -17.09
N VAL A 47 -4.46 -3.03 -18.13
CA VAL A 47 -3.47 -1.96 -17.95
C VAL A 47 -4.10 -0.74 -17.27
N LEU A 48 -5.30 -0.33 -17.68
CA LEU A 48 -5.99 0.82 -17.09
C LEU A 48 -6.33 0.59 -15.60
N VAL A 49 -6.80 -0.61 -15.25
CA VAL A 49 -7.03 -1.00 -13.85
C VAL A 49 -5.73 -0.95 -13.06
N PHE A 50 -4.65 -1.52 -13.60
CA PHE A 50 -3.35 -1.55 -12.93
C PHE A 50 -2.76 -0.15 -12.72
N VAL A 51 -2.81 0.72 -13.74
CA VAL A 51 -2.34 2.11 -13.64
C VAL A 51 -3.19 2.90 -12.65
N SER A 52 -4.52 2.75 -12.69
CA SER A 52 -5.42 3.44 -11.76
C SER A 52 -5.17 3.00 -10.31
N PHE A 53 -5.00 1.70 -10.09
CA PHE A 53 -4.68 1.14 -8.78
C PHE A 53 -3.32 1.62 -8.27
N SER A 54 -2.29 1.59 -9.13
CA SER A 54 -0.95 2.08 -8.78
C SER A 54 -0.98 3.56 -8.43
N THR A 55 -1.68 4.37 -9.22
CA THR A 55 -1.82 5.81 -8.96
C THR A 55 -2.54 6.07 -7.63
N TRP A 56 -3.54 5.27 -7.30
CA TRP A 56 -4.26 5.38 -6.03
C TRP A 56 -3.40 4.98 -4.82
N VAL A 57 -2.63 3.89 -4.94
CA VAL A 57 -1.74 3.39 -3.90
C VAL A 57 -0.54 4.33 -3.68
N PHE A 58 0.06 4.85 -4.75
CA PHE A 58 1.25 5.69 -4.67
C PHE A 58 0.96 7.20 -4.65
N LEU A 59 -0.30 7.59 -4.47
CA LEU A 59 -0.66 9.00 -4.36
C LEU A 59 0.07 9.63 -3.17
N PRO A 60 0.84 10.72 -3.37
CA PRO A 60 1.57 11.37 -2.28
C PRO A 60 0.62 11.93 -1.21
N TYR A 61 1.17 12.22 -0.03
CA TYR A 61 0.43 13.00 0.95
C TYR A 61 0.14 14.41 0.40
N PRO A 62 -1.08 14.93 0.58
CA PRO A 62 -1.35 16.32 0.30
C PRO A 62 -0.41 17.15 1.16
N SER A 63 0.11 18.25 0.60
CA SER A 63 0.88 19.21 1.36
C SER A 63 0.08 19.65 2.59
N ILE A 64 0.70 19.61 3.77
CA ILE A 64 0.04 19.98 5.01
C ILE A 64 -0.15 21.51 5.03
N ASP A 65 -1.38 21.98 4.89
CA ASP A 65 -1.72 23.39 5.11
C ASP A 65 -1.83 23.67 6.61
N GLN A 66 -0.87 24.43 7.15
CA GLN A 66 -0.82 24.83 8.56
C GLN A 66 -2.04 25.64 9.01
N ARG A 67 -2.76 26.30 8.08
CA ARG A 67 -4.01 27.02 8.39
C ARG A 67 -5.14 26.07 8.78
N LEU A 68 -5.14 24.87 8.20
CA LEU A 68 -6.12 23.81 8.42
C LEU A 68 -5.69 22.81 9.51
N VAL A 69 -4.55 23.07 10.18
CA VAL A 69 -4.10 22.32 11.36
C VAL A 69 -4.70 22.94 12.62
N HIS A 70 -5.00 22.09 13.61
CA HIS A 70 -5.50 22.50 14.92
C HIS A 70 -4.55 23.53 15.56
N PRO A 71 -5.05 24.65 16.12
CA PRO A 71 -4.20 25.77 16.57
C PRO A 71 -3.04 25.38 17.49
N GLU A 72 -3.25 24.42 18.39
CA GLU A 72 -2.21 23.96 19.33
C GLU A 72 -1.06 23.23 18.61
N LEU A 73 -1.36 22.53 17.52
CA LEU A 73 -0.40 21.79 16.70
C LEU A 73 0.29 22.67 15.65
N ARG A 74 -0.16 23.91 15.44
CA ARG A 74 0.45 24.82 14.48
C ARG A 74 1.87 25.17 14.91
N GLY A 75 2.80 25.10 13.96
CA GLY A 75 4.21 25.38 14.21
C GLY A 75 4.98 24.23 14.88
N VAL A 76 4.36 23.06 15.04
CA VAL A 76 5.11 21.84 15.35
C VAL A 76 5.89 21.43 14.09
N THR A 77 7.21 21.56 14.17
CA THR A 77 8.13 21.27 13.05
C THR A 77 9.31 20.39 13.45
N SER A 78 9.50 20.12 14.74
CA SER A 78 10.73 19.55 15.29
C SER A 78 10.60 18.05 15.59
N ARG A 79 11.63 17.30 15.19
CA ARG A 79 11.81 15.86 15.44
C ARG A 79 12.32 15.56 16.85
N ASP A 80 13.07 16.49 17.46
CA ASP A 80 13.88 16.24 18.65
C ASP A 80 13.11 16.33 19.99
N GLY A 81 11.78 16.24 19.92
CA GLY A 81 10.91 16.48 21.07
C GLY A 81 9.70 15.55 21.15
N ILE A 82 9.67 14.47 20.36
CA ILE A 82 8.53 13.55 20.31
C ILE A 82 8.82 12.35 21.20
N PHE A 83 7.90 12.08 22.13
CA PHE A 83 7.92 10.90 22.98
C PHE A 83 6.62 10.13 22.78
N ILE A 84 6.73 8.84 22.52
CA ILE A 84 5.59 7.96 22.24
C ILE A 84 5.44 6.99 23.40
N PHE A 85 4.21 6.79 23.83
CA PHE A 85 3.81 5.91 24.91
C PHE A 85 2.71 5.00 24.40
N THR A 86 2.83 3.69 24.61
CA THR A 86 1.77 2.74 24.28
C THR A 86 1.17 2.23 25.59
N TYR A 87 -0.16 2.32 25.71
CA TYR A 87 -0.88 1.87 26.88
C TYR A 87 -1.38 0.43 26.70
N SER A 88 -1.49 -0.29 27.82
CA SER A 88 -1.91 -1.71 27.86
C SER A 88 -3.43 -1.91 27.71
N ASP A 89 -4.19 -0.83 27.52
CA ASP A 89 -5.66 -0.76 27.48
C ASP A 89 -6.26 -1.21 26.13
N GLY A 90 -5.49 -1.93 25.33
CA GLY A 90 -5.84 -2.26 23.94
C GLY A 90 -5.09 -1.44 22.89
N GLY A 91 -4.02 -0.74 23.29
CA GLY A 91 -3.06 -0.17 22.35
C GLY A 91 -3.22 1.33 22.11
N THR A 92 -3.82 2.09 23.04
CA THR A 92 -3.86 3.55 22.93
C THR A 92 -2.44 4.10 22.84
N MET A 93 -2.21 4.98 21.86
CA MET A 93 -0.93 5.65 21.70
C MET A 93 -0.99 7.06 22.27
N GLY A 94 -0.24 7.31 23.33
CA GLY A 94 0.06 8.65 23.83
C GLY A 94 1.27 9.25 23.12
N ILE A 95 1.22 10.53 22.81
CA ILE A 95 2.29 11.26 22.15
C ILE A 95 2.52 12.55 22.91
N LYS A 96 3.76 12.81 23.34
CA LYS A 96 4.17 14.12 23.86
C LYS A 96 5.08 14.79 22.86
N ILE A 97 4.76 16.02 22.49
CA ILE A 97 5.53 16.81 21.54
C ILE A 97 6.03 18.07 22.24
N LYS A 98 7.35 18.21 22.36
CA LYS A 98 7.99 19.43 22.84
C LYS A 98 8.13 20.43 21.69
N ARG A 99 7.45 21.57 21.82
CA ARG A 99 7.56 22.69 20.88
C ARG A 99 8.86 23.46 21.07
N SER A 100 9.22 24.25 20.06
CA SER A 100 10.37 25.16 20.08
C SER A 100 10.29 26.23 21.18
N ASP A 101 9.08 26.59 21.61
CA ASP A 101 8.83 27.50 22.75
C ASP A 101 8.94 26.80 24.11
N GLY A 102 9.31 25.51 24.15
CA GLY A 102 9.47 24.71 25.36
C GLY A 102 8.16 24.12 25.91
N LYS A 103 7.00 24.45 25.33
CA LYS A 103 5.71 23.86 25.75
C LYS A 103 5.62 22.41 25.31
N ILE A 104 4.99 21.59 26.15
CA ILE A 104 4.69 20.20 25.83
C ILE A 104 3.23 20.12 25.41
N ILE A 105 2.98 19.56 24.24
CA ILE A 105 1.66 19.20 23.76
C ILE A 105 1.49 17.70 24.01
N GLU A 106 0.41 17.34 24.67
CA GLU A 106 0.03 15.95 24.88
C GLU A 106 -1.09 15.60 23.92
N LEU A 107 -0.93 14.48 23.22
CA LEU A 107 -1.88 13.95 22.26
C LEU A 107 -2.11 12.48 22.56
N SER A 108 -3.24 11.96 22.12
CA SER A 108 -3.47 10.52 22.10
C SER A 108 -4.23 10.09 20.85
N ILE A 109 -3.94 8.88 20.40
CA ILE A 109 -4.64 8.18 19.32
C ILE A 109 -5.38 7.02 19.97
N SER A 110 -6.70 7.02 19.87
CA SER A 110 -7.54 5.93 20.38
C SER A 110 -7.39 4.68 19.50
N ASN A 111 -6.94 3.60 20.12
CA ASN A 111 -6.90 2.27 19.48
C ASN A 111 -7.82 1.26 20.20
N SER A 112 -8.58 1.70 21.21
CA SER A 112 -9.39 0.82 22.05
C SER A 112 -10.29 -0.09 21.22
N LEU A 113 -10.14 -1.39 21.44
CA LEU A 113 -10.98 -2.45 20.89
C LEU A 113 -12.39 -2.45 21.51
N ASP A 114 -12.54 -1.86 22.71
CA ASP A 114 -13.76 -1.90 23.51
C ASP A 114 -14.75 -0.77 23.19
N GLN A 115 -14.28 0.34 22.62
CA GLN A 115 -15.16 1.39 22.08
C GLN A 115 -15.36 1.11 20.59
N GLY A 116 -16.62 1.02 20.17
CA GLY A 116 -17.00 0.54 18.84
C GLY A 116 -16.22 1.17 17.67
N ILE A 117 -16.25 0.48 16.52
CA ILE A 117 -15.49 0.78 15.28
C ILE A 117 -15.41 2.28 14.91
N LEU A 118 -16.38 3.08 15.33
CA LEU A 118 -16.52 4.51 15.06
C LEU A 118 -15.45 5.40 15.73
N GLU A 119 -14.88 5.00 16.88
CA GLU A 119 -13.94 5.84 17.64
C GLU A 119 -12.47 5.42 17.45
N LYS A 120 -12.21 4.38 16.66
CA LYS A 120 -10.86 3.92 16.33
C LYS A 120 -10.15 4.91 15.40
N GLY A 121 -8.93 5.31 15.76
CA GLY A 121 -8.11 6.24 14.98
C GLY A 121 -8.52 7.71 15.12
N GLU A 122 -9.11 8.05 16.25
CA GLU A 122 -9.40 9.44 16.59
C GLU A 122 -8.25 10.07 17.34
N LEU A 123 -7.99 11.34 17.03
CA LEU A 123 -6.89 12.10 17.60
C LEU A 123 -7.45 13.01 18.70
N TYR A 124 -6.87 12.92 19.89
CA TYR A 124 -7.19 13.74 21.04
C TYR A 124 -6.01 14.61 21.43
N ILE A 125 -6.29 15.76 22.06
CA ILE A 125 -5.28 16.71 22.56
C ILE A 125 -5.54 17.06 24.02
N GLY A 126 -4.48 17.39 24.75
CA GLY A 126 -4.52 17.79 26.16
C GLY A 126 -4.29 16.64 27.14
N ALA A 127 -4.03 15.43 26.64
CA ALA A 127 -3.72 14.25 27.43
C ALA A 127 -2.98 13.22 26.59
N THR A 128 -2.24 12.33 27.25
CA THR A 128 -1.63 11.15 26.61
C THR A 128 -2.55 9.94 26.55
N HIS A 129 -3.71 9.99 27.22
CA HIS A 129 -4.73 8.95 27.13
C HIS A 129 -6.08 9.55 26.75
N TYR A 130 -6.89 8.85 25.93
CA TYR A 130 -8.15 9.41 25.42
C TYR A 130 -9.29 9.43 26.46
N LEU A 131 -9.23 8.56 27.47
CA LEU A 131 -10.17 8.55 28.60
C LEU A 131 -9.91 9.67 29.63
N ASP A 132 -8.80 10.39 29.52
CA ASP A 132 -8.48 11.45 30.47
C ASP A 132 -9.47 12.62 30.32
N PRO A 133 -9.88 13.26 31.43
CA PRO A 133 -10.85 14.37 31.39
C PRO A 133 -10.33 15.61 30.67
N SER A 134 -9.01 15.76 30.50
CA SER A 134 -8.40 16.82 29.71
C SER A 134 -8.30 16.49 28.22
N ALA A 135 -8.60 15.25 27.82
CA ALA A 135 -8.56 14.82 26.42
C ALA A 135 -9.70 15.44 25.63
N ARG A 136 -9.37 16.19 24.58
CA ARG A 136 -10.33 16.81 23.67
C ARG A 136 -10.18 16.24 22.27
N LYS A 137 -11.26 15.68 21.74
CA LYS A 137 -11.27 15.13 20.38
C LYS A 137 -11.06 16.23 19.34
N ILE A 138 -10.11 16.03 18.44
CA ILE A 138 -9.87 16.91 17.29
C ILE A 138 -10.83 16.50 16.17
N VAL A 139 -11.97 17.17 16.08
CA VAL A 139 -13.00 16.90 15.05
C VAL A 139 -12.73 17.76 13.80
N HIS A 140 -12.81 17.17 12.61
CA HIS A 140 -12.69 17.83 11.29
C HIS A 140 -11.30 18.36 10.87
N TYR A 141 -10.22 18.06 11.59
CA TYR A 141 -8.86 18.47 11.18
C TYR A 141 -8.07 17.33 10.52
N GLY A 142 -8.41 17.00 9.27
CA GLY A 142 -7.67 16.00 8.48
C GLY A 142 -6.17 16.33 8.34
N HIS A 143 -5.83 17.61 8.20
CA HIS A 143 -4.43 18.05 8.15
C HIS A 143 -3.67 17.84 9.48
N SER A 144 -4.35 17.91 10.63
CA SER A 144 -3.72 17.56 11.92
C SER A 144 -3.37 16.08 11.97
N LYS A 145 -4.27 15.20 11.49
CA LYS A 145 -4.01 13.75 11.42
C LYS A 145 -2.81 13.47 10.51
N PHE A 146 -2.72 14.11 9.34
CA PHE A 146 -1.56 13.98 8.45
C PHE A 146 -0.28 14.55 9.03
N LEU A 147 -0.35 15.67 9.75
CA LEU A 147 0.81 16.24 10.44
C LEU A 147 1.35 15.25 11.49
N VAL A 148 0.49 14.73 12.35
CA VAL A 148 0.88 13.77 13.38
C VAL A 148 1.42 12.49 12.74
N ALA A 149 0.77 11.96 11.71
CA ALA A 149 1.25 10.79 10.97
C ALA A 149 2.65 11.02 10.36
N ASN A 150 2.90 12.19 9.77
CA ASN A 150 4.20 12.54 9.21
C ASN A 150 5.28 12.65 10.31
N LEU A 151 4.94 13.24 11.45
CA LEU A 151 5.84 13.33 12.60
C LEU A 151 6.19 11.95 13.17
N LEU A 152 5.20 11.06 13.30
CA LEU A 152 5.39 9.67 13.73
C LEU A 152 6.25 8.89 12.73
N GLY A 153 5.96 9.00 11.43
CA GLY A 153 6.72 8.33 10.39
C GLY A 153 8.19 8.74 10.34
N GLN A 154 8.50 9.99 10.69
CA GLN A 154 9.89 10.46 10.81
C GLN A 154 10.61 9.93 12.05
N PHE A 155 9.89 9.64 13.13
CA PHE A 155 10.48 9.20 14.40
C PHE A 155 10.66 7.69 14.46
N THR A 156 9.71 6.93 13.92
CA THR A 156 9.54 5.50 14.22
C THR A 156 9.28 4.69 12.96
N ALA A 157 10.00 5.00 11.87
CA ALA A 157 9.91 4.30 10.58
C ALA A 157 10.08 2.77 10.68
N GLU A 158 10.57 2.25 11.81
CA GLU A 158 10.90 0.84 12.04
C GLU A 158 10.01 0.14 13.10
N SER A 159 9.10 0.85 13.78
CA SER A 159 8.23 0.21 14.78
C SER A 159 6.91 -0.23 14.15
N PRO A 160 6.59 -1.53 14.12
CA PRO A 160 5.35 -2.03 13.51
C PRO A 160 4.09 -1.47 14.19
N ASP A 161 4.11 -1.26 15.50
CA ASP A 161 2.97 -0.70 16.25
C ASP A 161 2.68 0.74 15.81
N VAL A 162 3.73 1.55 15.62
CA VAL A 162 3.58 2.93 15.13
C VAL A 162 3.09 2.96 13.68
N LEU A 163 3.56 2.03 12.85
CA LEU A 163 3.08 1.92 11.47
C LEU A 163 1.60 1.53 11.41
N GLU A 164 1.12 0.68 12.33
CA GLU A 164 -0.30 0.36 12.47
C GLU A 164 -1.11 1.62 12.84
N ASP A 165 -0.64 2.38 13.83
CA ASP A 165 -1.32 3.60 14.27
C ASP A 165 -1.33 4.69 13.18
N ILE A 166 -0.26 4.82 12.39
CA ILE A 166 -0.23 5.69 11.21
C ILE A 166 -1.28 5.23 10.18
N ALA A 167 -1.38 3.93 9.90
CA ALA A 167 -2.34 3.38 8.95
C ALA A 167 -3.80 3.57 9.42
N ILE A 168 -4.04 3.42 10.71
CA ILE A 168 -5.33 3.68 11.36
C ILE A 168 -5.69 5.17 11.29
N LEU A 169 -4.73 6.06 11.60
CA LEU A 169 -4.95 7.50 11.69
C LEU A 169 -5.21 8.14 10.31
N THR A 170 -4.45 7.73 9.30
CA THR A 170 -4.55 8.29 7.93
C THR A 170 -5.62 7.61 7.09
N LYS A 171 -5.97 6.35 7.40
CA LYS A 171 -6.88 5.49 6.63
C LYS A 171 -6.47 5.36 5.16
N ARG A 172 -5.18 5.47 4.85
CA ARG A 172 -4.68 5.38 3.48
C ARG A 172 -4.27 3.95 3.13
N PRO A 173 -4.67 3.43 1.95
CA PRO A 173 -4.29 2.09 1.50
C PRO A 173 -2.77 1.89 1.46
N ARG A 174 -2.04 2.94 1.07
CA ARG A 174 -0.58 2.97 1.09
C ARG A 174 -0.02 2.57 2.45
N ASP A 175 -0.53 3.16 3.52
CA ASP A 175 0.05 3.03 4.86
C ASP A 175 -0.22 1.63 5.43
N TRP A 176 -1.37 1.05 5.09
CA TRP A 176 -1.66 -0.37 5.33
C TRP A 176 -0.69 -1.29 4.59
N ILE A 177 -0.41 -1.02 3.32
CA ILE A 177 0.57 -1.78 2.53
C ILE A 177 1.94 -1.71 3.22
N TYR A 178 2.43 -0.52 3.55
CA TYR A 178 3.69 -0.36 4.26
C TYR A 178 3.72 -1.14 5.59
N PHE A 179 2.67 -1.03 6.41
CA PHE A 179 2.56 -1.82 7.64
C PHE A 179 2.67 -3.34 7.41
N PHE A 180 1.92 -3.89 6.44
CA PHE A 180 1.96 -5.33 6.16
C PHE A 180 3.32 -5.80 5.63
N PHE A 181 4.00 -4.99 4.82
CA PHE A 181 5.32 -5.34 4.27
C PHE A 181 6.46 -5.17 5.29
N SER A 182 6.33 -4.23 6.24
CA SER A 182 7.32 -3.99 7.29
C SER A 182 7.25 -4.99 8.46
N ARG A 183 6.23 -5.87 8.51
CA ARG A 183 6.05 -6.87 9.58
C ARG A 183 6.85 -8.16 9.37
N LYS A 184 7.75 -8.20 8.38
CA LYS A 184 8.63 -9.35 8.06
C LYS A 184 9.96 -9.24 8.77
#